data_AF-A0A5S9F878-F1
#
_entry.id   AF-A0A5S9F878-F1
#
_cell.length_a   1.000
_cell.length_b   1.000
_cell.length_c   1.000
_cell.angle_alpha   90.00
_cell.angle_beta   90.00
_cell.angle_gamma   90.00
#
_symmetry.space_group_name_H-M   'P 1'
#
loop_
_entity.id
_entity.type
_entity.pdbx_description
1 polymer ?
#
loop_
_entity_poly.entity_id
_entity_poly.type
_entity_poly.pdbx_seq_one_letter_code
_entity_poly.pdbx_strand_id
1 'polypeptide(L)'
;MLKIKSKSLQEIHSNNHYYGCTFYTNNNVWYNIKNTHFDNCSFREKIHFTTVENCTFTNCSFLQGFILDLSQKNLEHIPQYVYELPIIELNLRGNYISDIPQEIAKIKTLRAIDLSANYLRSLPQSVTNIANLRELNLQHNSISEIPTTIGNLKHLKHLDLYRNSLSNLPEEMNSLSQLQTLILSYNKLNDVKIRDLTQLYLLDLSNNALNESAVHLYNLPNLRELSIEDNHLATLPHSLLHCNLDTLSLAQNEISRLPENIGNLENLQSLNLQHNSLSELPPSFSQLQQLELLVLNNNHFKQIPQVVYSLPQLTFLNLSNNQIQHLSAKIQNLRTLEVLHLQNNHLQKIPDEIGKLSSLVALDIRQNNIQTLPPQIENLHNLQWIYLSGNPQQRKVAEEKLQNCEIYYFGEE
;
A
#
# COMPACT_ATOMS: atom_id res chain seq x y z
N MET A 1 -40.02 23.68 18.68
CA MET A 1 -38.62 23.99 18.29
C MET A 1 -38.18 25.22 19.09
N LEU A 2 -37.13 25.13 19.90
CA LEU A 2 -36.64 26.29 20.66
C LEU A 2 -35.76 27.15 19.76
N LYS A 3 -35.92 28.48 19.83
CA LYS A 3 -35.11 29.43 19.05
C LYS A 3 -33.91 29.91 19.86
N ILE A 4 -32.70 29.62 19.38
CA ILE A 4 -31.43 29.97 20.01
C ILE A 4 -30.74 31.00 19.11
N LYS A 5 -30.40 32.18 19.66
CA LYS A 5 -29.87 33.31 18.87
C LYS A 5 -28.51 33.77 19.35
N SER A 6 -27.59 34.01 18.42
CA SER A 6 -26.33 34.75 18.62
C SER A 6 -25.46 34.24 19.78
N LYS A 7 -25.41 32.91 19.98
CA LYS A 7 -24.60 32.28 21.03
C LYS A 7 -23.36 31.62 20.46
N SER A 8 -22.32 31.54 21.28
CA SER A 8 -21.21 30.59 21.11
C SER A 8 -21.57 29.29 21.82
N LEU A 9 -21.53 28.17 21.09
CA LEU A 9 -21.99 26.86 21.55
C LEU A 9 -20.94 25.78 21.30
N GLN A 10 -20.87 24.79 22.18
CA GLN A 10 -20.00 23.62 22.04
C GLN A 10 -20.76 22.36 21.60
N GLU A 11 -22.09 22.37 21.70
CA GLU A 11 -22.96 21.24 21.40
C GLU A 11 -24.13 21.64 20.52
N ILE A 12 -24.67 20.65 19.81
CA ILE A 12 -25.81 20.78 18.91
C ILE A 12 -26.86 19.77 19.35
N HIS A 13 -28.05 20.26 19.63
CA HIS A 13 -29.20 19.43 19.98
C HIS A 13 -30.30 19.51 18.93
N SER A 14 -30.96 18.37 18.73
CA SER A 14 -32.13 18.21 17.85
C SER A 14 -33.32 19.10 18.23
N ASN A 15 -34.27 19.27 17.30
CA ASN A 15 -35.52 20.01 17.48
C ASN A 15 -35.33 21.49 17.85
N ASN A 16 -34.27 22.12 17.35
CA ASN A 16 -33.93 23.53 17.62
C ASN A 16 -33.82 24.37 16.35
N HIS A 17 -33.93 25.68 16.53
CA HIS A 17 -33.68 26.69 15.49
C HIS A 17 -32.55 27.60 15.96
N TYR A 18 -31.35 27.42 15.39
CA TYR A 18 -30.18 28.24 15.65
C TYR A 18 -30.11 29.39 14.64
N TYR A 19 -29.95 30.62 15.12
CA TYR A 19 -29.85 31.81 14.29
C TYR A 19 -28.62 32.63 14.70
N GLY A 20 -27.67 32.84 13.79
CA GLY A 20 -26.46 33.62 14.05
C GLY A 20 -25.51 33.02 15.09
N CYS A 21 -25.58 31.71 15.34
CA CYS A 21 -24.75 31.04 16.35
C CYS A 21 -23.38 30.67 15.80
N THR A 22 -22.36 30.66 16.66
CA THR A 22 -21.03 30.14 16.34
C THR A 22 -20.77 28.86 17.12
N PHE A 23 -20.41 27.79 16.43
CA PHE A 23 -20.16 26.48 16.99
C PHE A 23 -18.66 26.18 17.05
N TYR A 24 -18.20 25.82 18.25
CA TYR A 24 -16.87 25.34 18.57
C TYR A 24 -16.99 23.89 19.04
N THR A 25 -17.44 23.02 18.14
CA THR A 25 -17.68 21.60 18.44
C THR A 25 -16.36 20.86 18.61
N ASN A 26 -16.38 19.78 19.39
CA ASN A 26 -15.24 18.88 19.51
C ASN A 26 -15.18 17.94 18.30
N ASN A 27 -14.03 17.87 17.62
CA ASN A 27 -13.81 17.01 16.44
C ASN A 27 -14.02 15.51 16.73
N ASN A 28 -13.99 15.09 18.00
CA ASN A 28 -14.24 13.70 18.39
C ASN A 28 -15.72 13.36 18.64
N VAL A 29 -16.62 14.35 18.52
CA VAL A 29 -18.06 14.15 18.77
C VAL A 29 -18.81 13.97 17.47
N TRP A 30 -19.59 12.89 17.39
CA TRP A 30 -20.47 12.58 16.28
C TRP A 30 -21.91 12.96 16.61
N TYR A 31 -22.51 13.79 15.77
CA TYR A 31 -23.85 14.32 16.00
C TYR A 31 -24.91 13.52 15.24
N ASN A 32 -26.00 13.21 15.94
CA ASN A 32 -27.25 12.73 15.36
C ASN A 32 -28.30 13.82 15.53
N ILE A 33 -28.59 14.54 14.44
CA ILE A 33 -29.51 15.68 14.48
C ILE A 33 -30.75 15.44 13.63
N LYS A 34 -31.89 15.80 14.21
CA LYS A 34 -33.20 15.74 13.58
C LYS A 34 -33.96 17.05 13.75
N ASN A 35 -34.76 17.42 12.77
CA ASN A 35 -35.69 18.56 12.81
C ASN A 35 -35.03 19.86 13.29
N THR A 36 -33.82 20.17 12.81
CA THR A 36 -33.00 21.28 13.31
C THR A 36 -32.64 22.26 12.19
N HIS A 37 -32.86 23.54 12.43
CA HIS A 37 -32.66 24.60 11.44
C HIS A 37 -31.50 25.50 11.86
N PHE A 38 -30.59 25.78 10.94
CA PHE A 38 -29.44 26.66 11.13
C PHE A 38 -29.49 27.80 10.12
N ASP A 39 -29.59 29.03 10.61
CA ASP A 39 -29.57 30.24 9.79
C ASP A 39 -28.38 31.11 10.18
N ASN A 40 -27.56 31.50 9.20
CA ASN A 40 -26.40 32.39 9.40
C ASN A 40 -25.43 31.89 10.48
N CYS A 41 -25.27 30.58 10.63
CA CYS A 41 -24.41 29.99 11.65
C CYS A 41 -22.99 29.75 11.13
N SER A 42 -22.01 29.72 12.03
CA SER A 42 -20.61 29.44 11.70
C SER A 42 -20.07 28.26 12.49
N PHE A 43 -19.50 27.28 11.80
CA PHE A 43 -18.85 26.10 12.37
C PHE A 43 -17.34 26.27 12.22
N ARG A 44 -16.65 26.47 13.35
CA ARG A 44 -15.21 26.79 13.38
C ARG A 44 -14.35 25.54 13.27
N GLU A 45 -14.84 24.45 13.81
CA GLU A 45 -14.18 23.15 13.83
C GLU A 45 -14.81 22.19 12.80
N LYS A 46 -14.16 21.05 12.59
CA LYS A 46 -14.64 20.01 11.68
C LYS A 46 -15.87 19.37 12.33
N ILE A 47 -16.99 19.29 11.60
CA ILE A 47 -18.24 18.75 12.14
C ILE A 47 -18.58 17.39 11.56
N HIS A 48 -18.87 16.45 12.46
CA HIS A 48 -19.12 15.05 12.13
C HIS A 48 -20.58 14.69 12.41
N PHE A 49 -21.27 14.16 11.42
CA PHE A 49 -22.65 13.71 11.54
C PHE A 49 -22.78 12.23 11.19
N THR A 50 -23.58 11.49 11.96
CA THR A 50 -24.05 10.15 11.57
C THR A 50 -25.50 10.16 11.06
N THR A 51 -26.21 11.26 11.28
CA THR A 51 -27.60 11.45 10.86
C THR A 51 -27.92 12.94 10.79
N VAL A 52 -28.52 13.38 9.68
CA VAL A 52 -28.97 14.75 9.45
C VAL A 52 -30.36 14.69 8.80
N GLU A 53 -31.38 14.45 9.61
CA GLU A 53 -32.75 14.24 9.12
C GLU A 53 -33.60 15.50 9.30
N ASN A 54 -34.31 15.94 8.26
CA ASN A 54 -35.15 17.15 8.30
C ASN A 54 -34.42 18.39 8.88
N CYS A 55 -33.16 18.57 8.49
CA CYS A 55 -32.36 19.71 8.92
C CYS A 55 -32.06 20.65 7.75
N THR A 56 -31.98 21.95 8.01
CA THR A 56 -31.64 22.97 7.00
C THR A 56 -30.43 23.80 7.43
N PHE A 57 -29.56 24.12 6.47
CA PHE A 57 -28.38 24.95 6.69
C PHE A 57 -28.41 26.13 5.71
N THR A 58 -28.97 27.26 6.15
CA THR A 58 -29.11 28.45 5.32
C THR A 58 -28.00 29.44 5.65
N ASN A 59 -27.20 29.81 4.65
CA ASN A 59 -26.07 30.73 4.77
C ASN A 59 -25.11 30.36 5.92
N CYS A 60 -24.84 29.07 6.09
CA CYS A 60 -23.93 28.56 7.10
C CYS A 60 -22.50 28.42 6.54
N SER A 61 -21.50 28.63 7.40
CA SER A 61 -20.08 28.44 7.04
C SER A 61 -19.48 27.24 7.77
N PHE A 62 -18.76 26.39 7.04
CA PHE A 62 -18.06 25.20 7.58
C PHE A 62 -16.57 25.34 7.29
N LEU A 63 -15.83 25.99 8.20
CA LEU A 63 -14.44 26.39 7.95
C LEU A 63 -13.49 25.20 7.82
N GLN A 64 -13.65 24.20 8.67
CA GLN A 64 -12.80 23.00 8.68
C GLN A 64 -13.48 21.76 8.09
N GLY A 65 -14.79 21.79 7.90
CA GLY A 65 -15.52 20.89 7.01
C GLY A 65 -16.74 20.21 7.62
N PHE A 66 -17.52 19.57 6.74
CA PHE A 66 -18.76 18.88 7.04
C PHE A 66 -18.60 17.41 6.62
N ILE A 67 -18.62 16.50 7.58
CA ILE A 67 -18.50 15.06 7.36
C ILE A 67 -19.83 14.41 7.68
N LEU A 68 -20.30 13.61 6.72
CA LEU A 68 -21.48 12.79 6.90
C LEU A 68 -21.10 11.33 6.75
N ASP A 69 -21.26 10.57 7.83
CA ASP A 69 -21.05 9.13 7.85
C ASP A 69 -22.38 8.38 7.90
N LEU A 70 -22.68 7.73 6.78
CA LEU A 70 -23.82 6.86 6.58
C LEU A 70 -23.34 5.41 6.34
N SER A 71 -22.15 5.05 6.81
CA SER A 71 -21.62 3.70 6.65
C SER A 71 -22.40 2.66 7.47
N GLN A 72 -22.50 1.45 6.93
CA GLN A 72 -23.13 0.30 7.58
C GLN A 72 -24.56 0.58 8.07
N LYS A 73 -25.34 1.30 7.25
CA LYS A 73 -26.73 1.66 7.53
C LYS A 73 -27.74 0.83 6.74
N ASN A 74 -27.28 -0.21 6.04
CA ASN A 74 -28.10 -1.06 5.16
C ASN A 74 -28.84 -0.24 4.08
N LEU A 75 -28.21 0.83 3.58
CA LEU A 75 -28.81 1.69 2.57
C LEU A 75 -28.78 1.01 1.20
N GLU A 76 -29.93 0.85 0.57
CA GLU A 76 -30.01 0.45 -0.85
C GLU A 76 -29.82 1.66 -1.78
N HIS A 77 -30.17 2.86 -1.29
CA HIS A 77 -30.06 4.13 -2.00
C HIS A 77 -29.58 5.23 -1.07
N ILE A 78 -28.88 6.23 -1.62
CA ILE A 78 -28.50 7.43 -0.88
C ILE A 78 -29.76 8.27 -0.59
N PRO A 79 -30.06 8.60 0.69
CA PRO A 79 -31.26 9.36 1.03
C PRO A 79 -31.32 10.74 0.37
N GLN A 80 -32.51 11.16 -0.08
CA GLN A 80 -32.69 12.38 -0.87
C GLN A 80 -32.19 13.66 -0.18
N TYR A 81 -32.28 13.74 1.15
CA TYR A 81 -31.82 14.92 1.89
C TYR A 81 -30.31 15.15 1.77
N VAL A 82 -29.52 14.10 1.49
CA VAL A 82 -28.05 14.17 1.41
C VAL A 82 -27.60 15.13 0.33
N TYR A 83 -28.33 15.21 -0.79
CA TYR A 83 -27.96 16.02 -1.95
C TYR A 83 -28.04 17.53 -1.73
N GLU A 84 -28.74 17.95 -0.68
CA GLU A 84 -28.96 19.37 -0.34
C GLU A 84 -28.04 19.84 0.80
N LEU A 85 -27.18 18.95 1.33
CA LEU A 85 -26.25 19.26 2.41
C LEU A 85 -24.90 19.76 1.87
N PRO A 86 -24.23 20.69 2.57
CA PRO A 86 -22.92 21.22 2.18
C PRO A 86 -21.78 20.28 2.59
N ILE A 87 -21.87 19.00 2.20
CA ILE A 87 -20.96 17.93 2.62
C ILE A 87 -19.60 18.11 1.94
N ILE A 88 -18.52 17.93 2.71
CA ILE A 88 -17.14 17.89 2.20
C ILE A 88 -16.65 16.44 2.09
N GLU A 89 -16.97 15.60 3.07
CA GLU A 89 -16.60 14.18 3.09
C GLU A 89 -17.86 13.34 3.34
N LEU A 90 -18.15 12.42 2.43
CA LEU A 90 -19.31 11.54 2.49
C LEU A 90 -18.85 10.09 2.61
N ASN A 91 -19.12 9.45 3.74
CA ASN A 91 -18.86 8.03 3.95
C ASN A 91 -20.15 7.22 3.76
N LEU A 92 -20.18 6.36 2.75
CA LEU A 92 -21.27 5.44 2.41
C LEU A 92 -20.80 3.97 2.45
N ARG A 93 -19.68 3.69 3.10
CA ARG A 93 -19.07 2.36 3.17
C ARG A 93 -20.02 1.30 3.71
N GLY A 94 -19.96 0.08 3.18
CA GLY A 94 -20.63 -1.08 3.80
C GLY A 94 -22.15 -0.99 3.75
N ASN A 95 -22.70 -0.49 2.65
CA ASN A 95 -24.14 -0.44 2.40
C ASN A 95 -24.50 -1.38 1.24
N TYR A 96 -25.74 -1.30 0.76
CA TYR A 96 -26.27 -2.10 -0.34
C TYR A 96 -26.48 -1.27 -1.61
N ILE A 97 -25.72 -0.19 -1.77
CA ILE A 97 -25.88 0.76 -2.87
C ILE A 97 -25.40 0.11 -4.16
N SER A 98 -26.26 0.08 -5.17
CA SER A 98 -25.95 -0.48 -6.50
C SER A 98 -25.88 0.56 -7.62
N ASP A 99 -26.35 1.79 -7.36
CA ASP A 99 -26.30 2.92 -8.30
C ASP A 99 -26.19 4.26 -7.54
N ILE A 100 -25.64 5.28 -8.20
CA ILE A 100 -25.50 6.64 -7.66
C ILE A 100 -26.15 7.63 -8.63
N PRO A 101 -27.26 8.26 -8.22
CA PRO A 101 -28.04 9.09 -9.12
C PRO A 101 -27.35 10.44 -9.40
N GLN A 102 -27.80 11.15 -10.45
CA GLN A 102 -27.17 12.38 -10.93
C GLN A 102 -27.16 13.50 -9.87
N GLU A 103 -28.10 13.46 -8.92
CA GLU A 103 -28.26 14.39 -7.81
C GLU A 103 -27.02 14.46 -6.90
N ILE A 104 -26.16 13.43 -6.87
CA ILE A 104 -24.90 13.50 -6.12
C ILE A 104 -24.03 14.68 -6.57
N ALA A 105 -24.11 15.05 -7.85
CA ALA A 105 -23.37 16.18 -8.42
C ALA A 105 -23.88 17.55 -7.94
N LYS A 106 -24.99 17.63 -7.20
CA LYS A 106 -25.46 18.85 -6.53
C LYS A 106 -24.57 19.25 -5.36
N ILE A 107 -23.86 18.29 -4.73
CA ILE A 107 -22.98 18.52 -3.59
C ILE A 107 -21.66 19.15 -4.07
N LYS A 108 -21.67 20.44 -4.43
CA LYS A 108 -20.51 21.13 -5.03
C LYS A 108 -19.30 21.23 -4.10
N THR A 109 -19.50 21.07 -2.81
CA THR A 109 -18.47 21.11 -1.76
C THR A 109 -17.73 19.79 -1.59
N LEU A 110 -18.22 18.69 -2.18
CA LEU A 110 -17.70 17.35 -1.94
C LEU A 110 -16.27 17.21 -2.46
N ARG A 111 -15.39 16.70 -1.58
CA ARG A 111 -13.96 16.47 -1.83
C ARG A 111 -13.56 15.02 -1.61
N ALA A 112 -14.22 14.31 -0.71
CA ALA A 112 -13.97 12.89 -0.48
C ALA A 112 -15.30 12.13 -0.48
N ILE A 113 -15.31 10.97 -1.15
CA ILE A 113 -16.42 10.04 -1.09
C ILE A 113 -15.90 8.62 -0.91
N ASP A 114 -16.40 7.93 0.11
CA ASP A 114 -16.15 6.52 0.35
C ASP A 114 -17.41 5.72 0.01
N LEU A 115 -17.33 4.94 -1.06
CA LEU A 115 -18.36 4.03 -1.56
C LEU A 115 -17.92 2.57 -1.43
N SER A 116 -16.92 2.30 -0.61
CA SER A 116 -16.36 0.98 -0.44
C SER A 116 -17.37 -0.03 0.10
N ALA A 117 -17.18 -1.32 -0.20
CA ALA A 117 -18.04 -2.40 0.29
C ALA A 117 -19.53 -2.15 -0.02
N ASN A 118 -19.84 -1.89 -1.29
CA ASN A 118 -21.20 -1.74 -1.82
C ASN A 118 -21.41 -2.71 -3.00
N TYR A 119 -22.51 -2.56 -3.75
CA TYR A 119 -22.86 -3.40 -4.89
C TYR A 119 -22.76 -2.68 -6.24
N LEU A 120 -21.89 -1.67 -6.36
CA LEU A 120 -21.70 -0.94 -7.61
C LEU A 120 -21.13 -1.87 -8.69
N ARG A 121 -21.75 -1.87 -9.88
CA ARG A 121 -21.31 -2.66 -11.05
C ARG A 121 -20.54 -1.84 -12.09
N SER A 122 -20.70 -0.52 -12.05
CA SER A 122 -19.95 0.45 -12.83
C SER A 122 -19.69 1.68 -11.98
N LEU A 123 -18.68 2.49 -12.33
CA LEU A 123 -18.55 3.84 -11.76
C LEU A 123 -19.54 4.76 -12.49
N PRO A 124 -20.56 5.31 -11.81
CA PRO A 124 -21.55 6.13 -12.50
C PRO A 124 -20.97 7.49 -12.93
N GLN A 125 -21.35 7.92 -14.14
CA GLN A 125 -20.94 9.20 -14.70
C GLN A 125 -21.28 10.39 -13.78
N SER A 126 -22.32 10.27 -12.95
CA SER A 126 -22.70 11.26 -11.95
C SER A 126 -21.57 11.62 -10.99
N VAL A 127 -20.77 10.63 -10.54
CA VAL A 127 -19.61 10.84 -9.66
C VAL A 127 -18.50 11.59 -10.38
N THR A 128 -18.30 11.32 -11.68
CA THR A 128 -17.27 12.00 -12.48
C THR A 128 -17.57 13.48 -12.74
N ASN A 129 -18.78 13.96 -12.41
CA ASN A 129 -19.17 15.37 -12.51
C ASN A 129 -18.88 16.17 -11.21
N ILE A 130 -18.35 15.53 -10.18
CA ILE A 130 -17.99 16.18 -8.91
C ILE A 130 -16.60 16.81 -9.06
N ALA A 131 -16.54 18.00 -9.67
CA ALA A 131 -15.28 18.63 -10.09
C ALA A 131 -14.24 18.83 -8.98
N ASN A 132 -14.68 19.00 -7.72
CA ASN A 132 -13.80 19.25 -6.56
C ASN A 132 -13.33 17.96 -5.87
N LEU A 133 -13.70 16.78 -6.38
CA LEU A 133 -13.35 15.50 -5.78
C LEU A 133 -11.83 15.29 -5.80
N ARG A 134 -11.30 14.89 -4.65
CA ARG A 134 -9.88 14.64 -4.37
C ARG A 134 -9.64 13.18 -3.99
N GLU A 135 -10.61 12.57 -3.32
CA GLU A 135 -10.54 11.19 -2.83
C GLU A 135 -11.80 10.45 -3.26
N LEU A 136 -11.60 9.33 -3.94
CA LEU A 136 -12.66 8.43 -4.38
C LEU A 136 -12.28 7.01 -3.99
N ASN A 137 -12.94 6.48 -2.97
CA ASN A 137 -12.78 5.08 -2.57
C ASN A 137 -13.95 4.24 -3.08
N LEU A 138 -13.64 3.24 -3.91
CA LEU A 138 -14.57 2.31 -4.53
C LEU A 138 -14.20 0.85 -4.27
N GLN A 139 -13.34 0.60 -3.26
CA GLN A 139 -12.86 -0.75 -2.97
C GLN A 139 -14.01 -1.73 -2.66
N HIS A 140 -13.80 -3.03 -2.86
CA HIS A 140 -14.79 -4.07 -2.55
C HIS A 140 -16.17 -3.81 -3.18
N ASN A 141 -16.21 -3.53 -4.48
CA ASN A 141 -17.43 -3.47 -5.27
C ASN A 141 -17.40 -4.53 -6.39
N SER A 142 -18.34 -4.46 -7.34
CA SER A 142 -18.38 -5.33 -8.53
C SER A 142 -18.11 -4.53 -9.81
N ILE A 143 -17.32 -3.46 -9.74
CA ILE A 143 -17.13 -2.52 -10.86
C ILE A 143 -16.38 -3.23 -11.99
N SER A 144 -17.01 -3.34 -13.16
CA SER A 144 -16.40 -3.92 -14.36
C SER A 144 -15.94 -2.87 -15.37
N GLU A 145 -16.45 -1.64 -15.28
CA GLU A 145 -16.12 -0.54 -16.19
C GLU A 145 -15.94 0.80 -15.45
N ILE A 146 -15.01 1.60 -15.99
CA ILE A 146 -14.81 2.99 -15.61
C ILE A 146 -15.23 3.83 -16.83
N PRO A 147 -16.13 4.82 -16.68
CA PRO A 147 -16.58 5.64 -17.79
C PRO A 147 -15.45 6.56 -18.26
N THR A 148 -15.43 6.90 -19.55
CA THR A 148 -14.46 7.85 -20.14
C THR A 148 -14.48 9.22 -19.48
N THR A 149 -15.60 9.61 -18.87
CA THR A 149 -15.73 10.86 -18.13
C THR A 149 -14.89 10.92 -16.86
N ILE A 150 -14.23 9.82 -16.44
CA ILE A 150 -13.27 9.83 -15.31
C ILE A 150 -12.22 10.94 -15.46
N GLY A 151 -11.82 11.24 -16.70
CA GLY A 151 -10.84 12.28 -17.01
C GLY A 151 -11.28 13.70 -16.59
N ASN A 152 -12.55 13.91 -16.20
CA ASN A 152 -13.05 15.18 -15.68
C ASN A 152 -12.62 15.47 -14.23
N LEU A 153 -12.20 14.46 -13.47
CA LEU A 153 -11.81 14.61 -12.06
C LEU A 153 -10.39 15.19 -11.93
N LYS A 154 -10.17 16.42 -12.41
CA LYS A 154 -8.86 17.08 -12.47
C LYS A 154 -8.19 17.32 -11.12
N HIS A 155 -8.95 17.26 -10.04
CA HIS A 155 -8.47 17.44 -8.67
C HIS A 155 -8.29 16.13 -7.89
N LEU A 156 -8.56 14.98 -8.54
CA LEU A 156 -8.44 13.69 -7.90
C LEU A 156 -6.98 13.39 -7.58
N LYS A 157 -6.73 13.05 -6.32
CA LYS A 157 -5.41 12.70 -5.78
C LYS A 157 -5.34 11.22 -5.43
N HIS A 158 -6.42 10.65 -4.93
CA HIS A 158 -6.47 9.26 -4.50
C HIS A 158 -7.67 8.56 -5.14
N LEU A 159 -7.38 7.50 -5.89
CA LEU A 159 -8.37 6.61 -6.48
C LEU A 159 -8.09 5.18 -6.03
N ASP A 160 -9.02 4.63 -5.26
CA ASP A 160 -8.95 3.26 -4.77
C ASP A 160 -10.04 2.40 -5.42
N LEU A 161 -9.60 1.45 -6.24
CA LEU A 161 -10.44 0.47 -6.96
C LEU A 161 -10.09 -0.96 -6.54
N TYR A 162 -9.46 -1.15 -5.37
CA TYR A 162 -9.10 -2.45 -4.82
C TYR A 162 -10.29 -3.41 -4.83
N ARG A 163 -10.05 -4.66 -5.27
CA ARG A 163 -11.04 -5.75 -5.25
C ARG A 163 -12.34 -5.38 -5.98
N ASN A 164 -12.21 -5.23 -7.29
CA ASN A 164 -13.33 -5.02 -8.24
C ASN A 164 -13.26 -6.08 -9.36
N SER A 165 -13.88 -5.83 -10.51
CA SER A 165 -13.91 -6.75 -11.67
C SER A 165 -13.45 -6.07 -12.96
N LEU A 166 -12.57 -5.07 -12.85
CA LEU A 166 -12.06 -4.30 -14.00
C LEU A 166 -11.22 -5.19 -14.91
N SER A 167 -11.52 -5.17 -16.21
CA SER A 167 -10.69 -5.84 -17.24
C SER A 167 -9.79 -4.89 -18.02
N ASN A 168 -10.17 -3.61 -18.11
CA ASN A 168 -9.43 -2.58 -18.83
C ASN A 168 -9.60 -1.21 -18.13
N LEU A 169 -8.72 -0.27 -18.49
CA LEU A 169 -8.79 1.13 -18.06
C LEU A 169 -9.07 2.02 -19.29
N PRO A 170 -9.94 3.04 -19.18
CA PRO A 170 -10.16 4.01 -20.25
C PRO A 170 -8.94 4.92 -20.44
N GLU A 171 -8.70 5.39 -21.67
CA GLU A 171 -7.55 6.25 -21.99
C GLU A 171 -7.59 7.56 -21.18
N GLU A 172 -8.79 8.06 -20.90
CA GLU A 172 -9.05 9.29 -20.16
C GLU A 172 -8.58 9.22 -18.69
N MET A 173 -8.25 8.04 -18.16
CA MET A 173 -7.59 7.92 -16.85
C MET A 173 -6.25 8.67 -16.82
N ASN A 174 -5.57 8.78 -17.97
CA ASN A 174 -4.32 9.53 -18.11
C ASN A 174 -4.50 11.06 -18.00
N SER A 175 -5.75 11.53 -17.93
CA SER A 175 -6.06 12.95 -17.75
C SER A 175 -6.12 13.40 -16.28
N LEU A 176 -5.91 12.48 -15.33
CA LEU A 176 -5.93 12.73 -13.89
C LEU A 176 -4.60 13.32 -13.41
N SER A 177 -4.27 14.53 -13.87
CA SER A 177 -2.94 15.13 -13.68
C SER A 177 -2.51 15.41 -12.23
N GLN A 178 -3.46 15.38 -11.27
CA GLN A 178 -3.18 15.53 -9.84
C GLN A 178 -3.17 14.20 -9.08
N LEU A 179 -3.32 13.06 -9.76
CA LEU A 179 -3.38 11.75 -9.13
C LEU A 179 -2.03 11.41 -8.49
N GLN A 180 -2.08 11.04 -7.22
CA GLN A 180 -0.92 10.69 -6.38
C GLN A 180 -0.92 9.20 -6.03
N THR A 181 -2.10 8.62 -5.82
CA THR A 181 -2.27 7.21 -5.47
C THR A 181 -3.31 6.58 -6.38
N LEU A 182 -2.94 5.46 -7.01
CA LEU A 182 -3.84 4.64 -7.80
C LEU A 182 -3.72 3.18 -7.36
N ILE A 183 -4.79 2.67 -6.72
CA ILE A 183 -4.88 1.27 -6.28
C ILE A 183 -5.82 0.52 -7.23
N LEU A 184 -5.28 -0.46 -7.94
CA LEU A 184 -5.99 -1.30 -8.91
C LEU A 184 -5.86 -2.80 -8.57
N SER A 185 -5.36 -3.13 -7.39
CA SER A 185 -5.11 -4.51 -7.00
C SER A 185 -6.39 -5.34 -6.86
N TYR A 186 -6.29 -6.65 -7.04
CA TYR A 186 -7.42 -7.58 -7.04
C TYR A 186 -8.49 -7.21 -8.09
N ASN A 187 -8.06 -7.08 -9.34
CA ASN A 187 -8.95 -6.89 -10.49
C ASN A 187 -8.70 -8.00 -11.53
N LYS A 188 -9.13 -7.80 -12.77
CA LYS A 188 -8.96 -8.74 -13.89
C LYS A 188 -8.20 -8.07 -15.05
N LEU A 189 -7.34 -7.09 -14.73
CA LEU A 189 -6.61 -6.32 -15.72
C LEU A 189 -5.62 -7.22 -16.45
N ASN A 190 -5.62 -7.16 -17.78
CA ASN A 190 -4.67 -7.87 -18.64
C ASN A 190 -3.90 -6.94 -19.60
N ASP A 191 -4.17 -5.64 -19.53
CA ASP A 191 -3.45 -4.55 -20.22
C ASP A 191 -3.60 -3.27 -19.38
N VAL A 192 -2.49 -2.58 -19.12
CA VAL A 192 -2.42 -1.34 -18.34
C VAL A 192 -1.52 -0.35 -19.06
N LYS A 193 -2.13 0.76 -19.47
CA LYS A 193 -1.47 1.87 -20.16
C LYS A 193 -1.63 3.16 -19.36
N ILE A 194 -0.61 3.45 -18.55
CA ILE A 194 -0.57 4.65 -17.71
C ILE A 194 0.52 5.58 -18.23
N ARG A 195 0.13 6.80 -18.56
CA ARG A 195 1.03 7.84 -19.04
C ARG A 195 0.72 9.21 -18.48
N ASP A 196 1.76 10.04 -18.39
CA ASP A 196 1.67 11.48 -18.09
C ASP A 196 1.03 11.82 -16.72
N LEU A 197 0.88 10.83 -15.83
CA LEU A 197 0.45 11.03 -14.44
C LEU A 197 1.62 11.53 -13.59
N THR A 198 2.02 12.78 -13.85
CA THR A 198 3.26 13.36 -13.30
C THR A 198 3.28 13.50 -11.79
N GLN A 199 2.14 13.43 -11.10
CA GLN A 199 2.06 13.47 -9.64
C GLN A 199 1.95 12.08 -9.00
N LEU A 200 1.85 11.01 -9.81
CA LEU A 200 1.63 9.67 -9.31
C LEU A 200 2.87 9.22 -8.54
N TYR A 201 2.66 8.89 -7.27
CA TYR A 201 3.69 8.45 -6.33
C TYR A 201 3.59 6.95 -6.07
N LEU A 202 2.37 6.43 -5.92
CA LEU A 202 2.09 5.03 -5.62
C LEU A 202 1.14 4.44 -6.67
N LEU A 203 1.56 3.33 -7.26
CA LEU A 203 0.76 2.50 -8.16
C LEU A 203 0.75 1.04 -7.68
N ASP A 204 -0.44 0.51 -7.39
CA ASP A 204 -0.61 -0.90 -7.05
C ASP A 204 -1.43 -1.63 -8.11
N LEU A 205 -0.80 -2.57 -8.81
CA LEU A 205 -1.35 -3.44 -9.85
C LEU A 205 -1.43 -4.91 -9.41
N SER A 206 -1.23 -5.19 -8.12
CA SER A 206 -1.12 -6.57 -7.62
C SER A 206 -2.38 -7.40 -7.84
N ASN A 207 -2.29 -8.74 -7.90
CA ASN A 207 -3.45 -9.63 -8.06
C ASN A 207 -4.29 -9.24 -9.29
N ASN A 208 -3.68 -9.31 -10.47
CA ASN A 208 -4.32 -9.09 -11.77
C ASN A 208 -3.90 -10.22 -12.73
N ALA A 209 -4.14 -10.06 -14.03
CA ALA A 209 -3.76 -11.02 -15.07
C ALA A 209 -2.68 -10.44 -16.02
N LEU A 210 -1.75 -9.66 -15.48
CA LEU A 210 -0.74 -8.93 -16.27
C LEU A 210 0.45 -9.82 -16.61
N ASN A 211 0.93 -9.69 -17.85
CA ASN A 211 2.24 -10.15 -18.29
C ASN A 211 3.15 -8.93 -18.60
N GLU A 212 4.42 -9.17 -18.93
CA GLU A 212 5.40 -8.10 -19.12
C GLU A 212 5.06 -7.14 -20.26
N SER A 213 4.38 -7.63 -21.30
CA SER A 213 3.97 -6.83 -22.45
C SER A 213 2.70 -6.02 -22.20
N ALA A 214 1.93 -6.37 -21.17
CA ALA A 214 0.69 -5.71 -20.78
C ALA A 214 0.91 -4.48 -19.89
N VAL A 215 2.15 -4.19 -19.49
CA VAL A 215 2.46 -3.11 -18.56
C VAL A 215 3.23 -2.00 -19.28
N HIS A 216 2.53 -0.90 -19.51
CA HIS A 216 3.02 0.27 -20.24
C HIS A 216 2.97 1.51 -19.34
N LEU A 217 4.11 1.84 -18.75
CA LEU A 217 4.30 2.99 -17.86
C LEU A 217 5.18 4.05 -18.53
N TYR A 218 4.61 5.20 -18.88
CA TYR A 218 5.34 6.26 -19.59
C TYR A 218 5.24 7.60 -18.87
N ASN A 219 6.37 8.29 -18.72
CA ASN A 219 6.41 9.64 -18.13
C ASN A 219 5.78 9.73 -16.73
N LEU A 220 6.29 8.93 -15.79
CA LEU A 220 5.88 8.92 -14.38
C LEU A 220 7.06 9.35 -13.47
N PRO A 221 7.52 10.61 -13.56
CA PRO A 221 8.76 11.06 -12.92
C PRO A 221 8.76 10.98 -11.38
N ASN A 222 7.57 11.02 -10.77
CA ASN A 222 7.39 11.00 -9.32
C ASN A 222 6.96 9.63 -8.77
N LEU A 223 6.83 8.60 -9.62
CA LEU A 223 6.46 7.27 -9.16
C LEU A 223 7.62 6.71 -8.33
N ARG A 224 7.35 6.40 -7.06
CA ARG A 224 8.32 5.85 -6.09
C ARG A 224 7.96 4.44 -5.65
N GLU A 225 6.68 4.13 -5.56
CA GLU A 225 6.19 2.85 -5.08
C GLU A 225 5.39 2.16 -6.18
N LEU A 226 5.85 0.98 -6.59
CA LEU A 226 5.20 0.16 -7.58
C LEU A 226 5.07 -1.28 -7.09
N SER A 227 3.84 -1.79 -7.08
CA SER A 227 3.55 -3.19 -6.82
C SER A 227 2.87 -3.84 -8.02
N ILE A 228 3.42 -4.96 -8.48
CA ILE A 228 2.83 -5.84 -9.51
C ILE A 228 2.89 -7.29 -9.00
N GLU A 229 2.59 -7.49 -7.71
CA GLU A 229 2.59 -8.82 -7.11
C GLU A 229 1.47 -9.71 -7.67
N ASP A 230 1.63 -11.03 -7.60
CA ASP A 230 0.58 -11.99 -7.95
C ASP A 230 -0.03 -11.73 -9.35
N ASN A 231 0.83 -11.85 -10.36
CA ASN A 231 0.54 -11.66 -11.78
C ASN A 231 1.31 -12.75 -12.58
N HIS A 232 1.33 -12.64 -13.91
CA HIS A 232 1.94 -13.62 -14.82
C HIS A 232 3.20 -13.06 -15.50
N LEU A 233 4.02 -12.28 -14.79
CA LEU A 233 5.24 -11.71 -15.35
C LEU A 233 6.32 -12.79 -15.51
N ALA A 234 6.81 -13.03 -16.73
CA ALA A 234 7.97 -13.91 -16.97
C ALA A 234 9.32 -13.18 -16.85
N THR A 235 9.28 -11.85 -16.95
CA THR A 235 10.41 -10.89 -16.82
C THR A 235 9.84 -9.52 -16.45
N LEU A 236 10.70 -8.51 -16.26
CA LEU A 236 10.25 -7.14 -16.00
C LEU A 236 9.71 -6.45 -17.27
N PRO A 237 8.63 -5.65 -17.17
CA PRO A 237 8.20 -4.76 -18.23
C PRO A 237 9.30 -3.73 -18.58
N HIS A 238 9.59 -3.54 -19.87
CA HIS A 238 10.64 -2.59 -20.29
C HIS A 238 10.35 -1.14 -19.83
N SER A 239 9.07 -0.76 -19.79
CA SER A 239 8.62 0.58 -19.41
C SER A 239 8.99 0.94 -17.96
N LEU A 240 8.99 -0.05 -17.06
CA LEU A 240 9.32 0.09 -15.65
C LEU A 240 10.78 0.54 -15.43
N LEU A 241 11.70 0.13 -16.31
CA LEU A 241 13.14 0.40 -16.21
C LEU A 241 13.50 1.88 -16.44
N HIS A 242 12.52 2.72 -16.80
CA HIS A 242 12.66 4.17 -16.89
C HIS A 242 12.00 4.92 -15.72
N CYS A 243 11.38 4.21 -14.78
CA CYS A 243 10.80 4.80 -13.59
C CYS A 243 11.88 5.05 -12.52
N ASN A 244 11.63 6.01 -11.63
CA ASN A 244 12.54 6.34 -10.56
C ASN A 244 11.99 5.83 -9.21
N LEU A 245 12.07 4.52 -9.01
CA LEU A 245 11.42 3.80 -7.90
C LEU A 245 12.32 3.75 -6.65
N ASP A 246 11.69 3.90 -5.48
CA ASP A 246 12.29 3.63 -4.17
C ASP A 246 11.91 2.21 -3.71
N THR A 247 10.67 1.78 -3.99
CA THR A 247 10.16 0.45 -3.65
C THR A 247 9.52 -0.23 -4.87
N LEU A 248 9.95 -1.47 -5.13
CA LEU A 248 9.42 -2.32 -6.17
C LEU A 248 9.07 -3.70 -5.62
N SER A 249 7.80 -4.09 -5.74
CA SER A 249 7.37 -5.45 -5.44
C SER A 249 6.88 -6.17 -6.70
N LEU A 250 7.48 -7.33 -6.94
CA LEU A 250 7.19 -8.26 -8.04
C LEU A 250 7.00 -9.69 -7.49
N ALA A 251 6.62 -9.80 -6.22
CA ALA A 251 6.41 -11.07 -5.56
C ALA A 251 5.34 -11.92 -6.28
N GLN A 252 5.41 -13.25 -6.15
CA GLN A 252 4.40 -14.17 -6.66
C GLN A 252 4.16 -14.00 -8.17
N ASN A 253 5.23 -14.00 -8.96
CA ASN A 253 5.17 -13.98 -10.42
C ASN A 253 5.91 -15.20 -10.99
N GLU A 254 6.07 -15.25 -12.31
CA GLU A 254 6.75 -16.32 -13.04
C GLU A 254 8.15 -15.87 -13.51
N ILE A 255 8.77 -14.91 -12.81
CA ILE A 255 10.01 -14.28 -13.26
C ILE A 255 11.15 -15.29 -13.18
N SER A 256 11.69 -15.66 -14.34
CA SER A 256 12.80 -16.60 -14.46
C SER A 256 14.16 -15.91 -14.59
N ARG A 257 14.15 -14.65 -15.05
CA ARG A 257 15.33 -13.79 -15.19
C ARG A 257 14.97 -12.32 -15.06
N LEU A 258 15.94 -11.51 -14.63
CA LEU A 258 15.85 -10.06 -14.69
C LEU A 258 16.60 -9.54 -15.93
N PRO A 259 16.15 -8.46 -16.57
CA PRO A 259 16.87 -7.84 -17.68
C PRO A 259 18.16 -7.16 -17.20
N GLU A 260 19.17 -7.05 -18.08
CA GLU A 260 20.42 -6.33 -17.79
C GLU A 260 20.20 -4.85 -17.43
N ASN A 261 19.06 -4.26 -17.77
CA ASN A 261 18.79 -2.86 -17.47
C ASN A 261 18.12 -2.66 -16.09
N ILE A 262 18.01 -3.70 -15.24
CA ILE A 262 17.50 -3.55 -13.86
C ILE A 262 18.34 -2.55 -13.04
N GLY A 263 19.65 -2.48 -13.31
CA GLY A 263 20.57 -1.56 -12.65
C GLY A 263 20.25 -0.07 -12.87
N ASN A 264 19.39 0.27 -13.84
CA ASN A 264 18.91 1.64 -14.05
C ASN A 264 18.04 2.17 -12.90
N LEU A 265 17.51 1.29 -12.04
CA LEU A 265 16.71 1.68 -10.86
C LEU A 265 17.63 2.13 -9.71
N GLU A 266 18.49 3.12 -9.96
CA GLU A 266 19.60 3.50 -9.07
C GLU A 266 19.16 3.97 -7.67
N ASN A 267 17.92 4.46 -7.54
CA ASN A 267 17.34 4.91 -6.28
C ASN A 267 16.58 3.82 -5.51
N LEU A 268 16.53 2.59 -6.03
CA LEU A 268 15.77 1.51 -5.42
C LEU A 268 16.36 1.11 -4.07
N GLN A 269 15.53 1.20 -3.03
CA GLN A 269 15.86 0.87 -1.65
C GLN A 269 15.27 -0.49 -1.24
N SER A 270 14.10 -0.83 -1.76
CA SER A 270 13.38 -2.06 -1.42
C SER A 270 12.98 -2.82 -2.67
N LEU A 271 13.43 -4.08 -2.78
CA LEU A 271 13.09 -4.98 -3.88
C LEU A 271 12.58 -6.31 -3.36
N ASN A 272 11.31 -6.60 -3.66
CA ASN A 272 10.69 -7.87 -3.35
C ASN A 272 10.46 -8.72 -4.60
N LEU A 273 11.14 -9.86 -4.66
CA LEU A 273 11.10 -10.84 -5.74
C LEU A 273 10.76 -12.24 -5.20
N GLN A 274 10.13 -12.34 -4.02
CA GLN A 274 9.78 -13.63 -3.45
C GLN A 274 8.81 -14.43 -4.34
N HIS A 275 8.80 -15.75 -4.22
CA HIS A 275 7.90 -16.62 -4.98
C HIS A 275 7.98 -16.35 -6.49
N ASN A 276 9.18 -16.50 -7.05
CA ASN A 276 9.45 -16.43 -8.48
C ASN A 276 10.28 -17.66 -8.90
N SER A 277 10.77 -17.68 -10.14
CA SER A 277 11.58 -18.77 -10.69
C SER A 277 13.05 -18.38 -10.93
N LEU A 278 13.57 -17.40 -10.16
CA LEU A 278 14.92 -16.88 -10.36
C LEU A 278 15.98 -17.88 -9.91
N SER A 279 17.08 -17.97 -10.68
CA SER A 279 18.27 -18.75 -10.31
C SER A 279 19.56 -17.95 -10.34
N GLU A 280 19.54 -16.76 -10.92
CA GLU A 280 20.66 -15.82 -11.02
C GLU A 280 20.17 -14.36 -11.02
N LEU A 281 21.11 -13.42 -10.86
CA LEU A 281 20.88 -11.98 -11.00
C LEU A 281 21.91 -11.41 -11.99
N PRO A 282 21.51 -10.48 -12.87
CA PRO A 282 22.41 -9.92 -13.89
C PRO A 282 23.53 -9.06 -13.27
N PRO A 283 24.69 -8.89 -13.94
CA PRO A 283 25.80 -8.08 -13.44
C PRO A 283 25.41 -6.64 -13.07
N SER A 284 24.52 -6.01 -13.84
CA SER A 284 24.03 -4.65 -13.57
C SER A 284 23.28 -4.50 -12.25
N PHE A 285 22.83 -5.60 -11.63
CA PHE A 285 22.21 -5.57 -10.31
C PHE A 285 23.16 -4.96 -9.26
N SER A 286 24.48 -5.01 -9.49
CA SER A 286 25.47 -4.31 -8.67
C SER A 286 25.34 -2.79 -8.71
N GLN A 287 24.57 -2.18 -9.62
CA GLN A 287 24.34 -0.74 -9.70
C GLN A 287 23.29 -0.23 -8.71
N LEU A 288 22.53 -1.13 -8.05
CA LEU A 288 21.51 -0.79 -7.06
C LEU A 288 22.15 -0.39 -5.72
N GLN A 289 22.90 0.72 -5.73
CA GLN A 289 23.77 1.14 -4.62
C GLN A 289 23.00 1.67 -3.40
N GLN A 290 21.71 1.97 -3.56
CA GLN A 290 20.82 2.38 -2.47
C GLN A 290 19.99 1.20 -1.90
N LEU A 291 20.18 -0.03 -2.39
CA LEU A 291 19.35 -1.16 -1.99
C LEU A 291 19.63 -1.57 -0.54
N GLU A 292 18.62 -1.45 0.31
CA GLU A 292 18.64 -1.78 1.73
C GLU A 292 17.94 -3.12 2.00
N LEU A 293 16.82 -3.36 1.33
CA LEU A 293 15.97 -4.53 1.54
C LEU A 293 15.87 -5.36 0.26
N LEU A 294 16.32 -6.61 0.34
CA LEU A 294 16.23 -7.58 -0.76
C LEU A 294 15.55 -8.88 -0.32
N VAL A 295 14.38 -9.14 -0.89
CA VAL A 295 13.59 -10.35 -0.63
C VAL A 295 13.64 -11.27 -1.86
N LEU A 296 14.22 -12.46 -1.68
CA LEU A 296 14.43 -13.47 -2.72
C LEU A 296 13.97 -14.86 -2.27
N ASN A 297 13.20 -14.98 -1.19
CA ASN A 297 12.73 -16.28 -0.71
C ASN A 297 11.80 -16.98 -1.71
N ASN A 298 11.75 -18.32 -1.65
CA ASN A 298 10.95 -19.13 -2.58
C ASN A 298 11.35 -18.89 -4.05
N ASN A 299 12.63 -19.12 -4.36
CA ASN A 299 13.20 -19.07 -5.71
C ASN A 299 14.05 -20.34 -5.96
N HIS A 300 14.93 -20.32 -6.96
CA HIS A 300 15.77 -21.46 -7.36
C HIS A 300 17.27 -21.16 -7.26
N PHE A 301 17.68 -20.27 -6.36
CA PHE A 301 19.09 -19.94 -6.16
C PHE A 301 19.87 -21.12 -5.55
N LYS A 302 20.93 -21.57 -6.24
CA LYS A 302 21.85 -22.61 -5.74
C LYS A 302 23.01 -22.04 -4.92
N GLN A 303 23.23 -20.74 -5.04
CA GLN A 303 24.21 -19.94 -4.31
C GLN A 303 23.71 -18.51 -4.22
N ILE A 304 24.21 -17.74 -3.26
CA ILE A 304 23.97 -16.29 -3.25
C ILE A 304 24.69 -15.68 -4.46
N PRO A 305 23.99 -14.94 -5.35
CA PRO A 305 24.60 -14.32 -6.52
C PRO A 305 25.75 -13.37 -6.14
N GLN A 306 26.84 -13.37 -6.91
CA GLN A 306 28.03 -12.58 -6.58
C GLN A 306 27.75 -11.08 -6.41
N VAL A 307 26.81 -10.56 -7.20
CA VAL A 307 26.38 -9.15 -7.18
C VAL A 307 25.76 -8.72 -5.86
N VAL A 308 25.17 -9.64 -5.08
CA VAL A 308 24.60 -9.32 -3.77
C VAL A 308 25.69 -8.85 -2.80
N TYR A 309 26.87 -9.48 -2.84
CA TYR A 309 28.01 -9.10 -1.98
C TYR A 309 28.64 -7.73 -2.30
N SER A 310 28.17 -7.05 -3.35
CA SER A 310 28.61 -5.70 -3.74
C SER A 310 27.61 -4.60 -3.40
N LEU A 311 26.52 -4.92 -2.70
CA LEU A 311 25.50 -3.95 -2.29
C LEU A 311 25.87 -3.34 -0.93
N PRO A 312 26.30 -2.06 -0.88
CA PRO A 312 26.93 -1.51 0.31
C PRO A 312 25.96 -1.09 1.42
N GLN A 313 24.67 -0.90 1.10
CA GLN A 313 23.63 -0.45 2.03
C GLN A 313 22.72 -1.57 2.50
N LEU A 314 22.96 -2.83 2.10
CA LEU A 314 22.02 -3.91 2.36
C LEU A 314 21.92 -4.20 3.86
N THR A 315 20.73 -4.01 4.43
CA THR A 315 20.41 -4.24 5.85
C THR A 315 19.58 -5.50 6.04
N PHE A 316 18.73 -5.84 5.05
CA PHE A 316 17.87 -7.01 5.09
C PHE A 316 18.04 -7.88 3.85
N LEU A 317 18.36 -9.16 4.05
CA LEU A 317 18.46 -10.16 2.99
C LEU A 317 17.70 -11.42 3.34
N ASN A 318 16.66 -11.73 2.56
CA ASN A 318 15.91 -12.97 2.70
C ASN A 318 16.10 -13.89 1.49
N LEU A 319 16.72 -15.03 1.74
CA LEU A 319 17.00 -16.10 0.76
C LEU A 319 16.42 -17.45 1.21
N SER A 320 15.45 -17.43 2.13
CA SER A 320 14.81 -18.64 2.63
C SER A 320 14.11 -19.44 1.52
N ASN A 321 13.96 -20.75 1.68
CA ASN A 321 13.32 -21.61 0.69
C ASN A 321 13.97 -21.50 -0.71
N ASN A 322 15.28 -21.68 -0.76
CA ASN A 322 16.08 -21.78 -1.99
C ASN A 322 16.86 -23.10 -1.98
N GLN A 323 17.83 -23.25 -2.88
CA GLN A 323 18.65 -24.46 -3.02
C GLN A 323 20.12 -24.17 -2.65
N ILE A 324 20.37 -23.22 -1.76
CA ILE A 324 21.72 -22.73 -1.45
C ILE A 324 22.49 -23.80 -0.68
N GLN A 325 23.62 -24.24 -1.26
CA GLN A 325 24.46 -25.29 -0.67
C GLN A 325 25.62 -24.74 0.15
N HIS A 326 26.14 -23.58 -0.26
CA HIS A 326 27.32 -22.97 0.33
C HIS A 326 27.13 -21.46 0.52
N LEU A 327 27.55 -20.97 1.68
CA LEU A 327 27.70 -19.55 1.96
C LEU A 327 29.17 -19.16 1.69
N SER A 328 29.40 -18.17 0.83
CA SER A 328 30.74 -17.74 0.43
C SER A 328 31.41 -16.91 1.52
N ALA A 329 32.75 -16.97 1.61
CA ALA A 329 33.57 -16.05 2.40
C ALA A 329 33.31 -14.56 2.05
N LYS A 330 32.82 -14.27 0.84
CA LYS A 330 32.43 -12.91 0.42
C LYS A 330 31.30 -12.31 1.28
N ILE A 331 30.62 -13.09 2.12
CA ILE A 331 29.61 -12.59 3.05
C ILE A 331 30.16 -11.48 3.96
N GLN A 332 31.47 -11.47 4.28
CA GLN A 332 32.12 -10.40 5.06
C GLN A 332 31.98 -8.98 4.48
N ASN A 333 31.59 -8.87 3.21
CA ASN A 333 31.40 -7.59 2.54
C ASN A 333 30.08 -6.91 2.95
N LEU A 334 29.08 -7.67 3.40
CA LEU A 334 27.75 -7.15 3.77
C LEU A 334 27.74 -6.56 5.18
N ARG A 335 28.64 -5.63 5.47
CA ARG A 335 28.89 -5.15 6.85
C ARG A 335 27.71 -4.40 7.48
N THR A 336 26.80 -3.88 6.67
CA THR A 336 25.56 -3.22 7.09
C THR A 336 24.43 -4.19 7.39
N LEU A 337 24.58 -5.48 7.06
CA LEU A 337 23.50 -6.45 7.15
C LEU A 337 23.09 -6.68 8.61
N GLU A 338 21.82 -6.44 8.88
CA GLU A 338 21.18 -6.59 10.19
C GLU A 338 20.38 -7.90 10.27
N VAL A 339 19.72 -8.28 9.17
CA VAL A 339 18.87 -9.47 9.13
C VAL A 339 19.25 -10.34 7.94
N LEU A 340 19.60 -11.60 8.24
CA LEU A 340 19.90 -12.61 7.24
C LEU A 340 19.00 -13.84 7.43
N HIS A 341 18.09 -14.07 6.49
CA HIS A 341 17.26 -15.26 6.45
C HIS A 341 17.73 -16.25 5.39
N LEU A 342 18.07 -17.46 5.84
CA LEU A 342 18.56 -18.59 5.03
C LEU A 342 17.79 -19.87 5.36
N GLN A 343 16.61 -19.78 5.98
CA GLN A 343 15.79 -20.92 6.37
C GLN A 343 15.51 -21.82 5.16
N ASN A 344 15.44 -23.15 5.38
CA ASN A 344 15.04 -24.13 4.37
C ASN A 344 15.89 -24.03 3.10
N ASN A 345 17.19 -24.28 3.26
CA ASN A 345 18.19 -24.37 2.21
C ASN A 345 18.98 -25.69 2.38
N HIS A 346 20.12 -25.84 1.71
CA HIS A 346 20.97 -27.03 1.78
C HIS A 346 22.35 -26.72 2.38
N LEU A 347 22.43 -25.70 3.24
CA LEU A 347 23.68 -25.28 3.85
C LEU A 347 24.22 -26.36 4.78
N GLN A 348 25.51 -26.67 4.62
CA GLN A 348 26.22 -27.62 5.49
C GLN A 348 27.17 -26.94 6.48
N LYS A 349 27.65 -25.73 6.13
CA LYS A 349 28.62 -24.97 6.92
C LYS A 349 28.33 -23.47 6.81
N ILE A 350 28.64 -22.76 7.87
CA ILE A 350 28.75 -21.29 7.88
C ILE A 350 30.25 -20.94 7.88
N PRO A 351 30.73 -20.05 7.00
CA PRO A 351 32.15 -19.68 6.91
C PRO A 351 32.58 -18.78 8.08
N ASP A 352 33.87 -18.82 8.44
CA ASP A 352 34.49 -18.00 9.50
C ASP A 352 34.24 -16.50 9.30
N GLU A 353 34.14 -16.08 8.04
CA GLU A 353 33.84 -14.70 7.62
C GLU A 353 32.49 -14.18 8.10
N ILE A 354 31.56 -15.05 8.55
CA ILE A 354 30.31 -14.61 9.17
C ILE A 354 30.56 -13.67 10.35
N GLY A 355 31.63 -13.90 11.12
CA GLY A 355 32.00 -13.07 12.27
C GLY A 355 32.43 -11.64 11.91
N LYS A 356 32.45 -11.28 10.62
CA LYS A 356 32.68 -9.90 10.15
C LYS A 356 31.38 -9.11 9.96
N LEU A 357 30.22 -9.73 10.07
CA LEU A 357 28.92 -9.07 10.01
C LEU A 357 28.59 -8.39 11.35
N SER A 358 29.34 -7.33 11.69
CA SER A 358 29.24 -6.68 12.99
C SER A 358 27.87 -6.05 13.27
N SER A 359 27.08 -5.73 12.23
CA SER A 359 25.73 -5.18 12.38
C SER A 359 24.63 -6.23 12.51
N LEU A 360 24.96 -7.53 12.36
CA LEU A 360 23.94 -8.58 12.31
C LEU A 360 23.21 -8.72 13.64
N VAL A 361 21.89 -8.56 13.59
CA VAL A 361 20.97 -8.64 14.72
C VAL A 361 20.21 -9.97 14.70
N ALA A 362 19.80 -10.45 13.52
CA ALA A 362 19.05 -11.68 13.36
C ALA A 362 19.66 -12.60 12.30
N LEU A 363 19.87 -13.87 12.67
CA LEU A 363 20.32 -14.92 11.76
C LEU A 363 19.35 -16.11 11.81
N ASP A 364 18.64 -16.34 10.71
CA ASP A 364 17.79 -17.52 10.55
C ASP A 364 18.45 -18.54 9.62
N ILE A 365 18.88 -19.67 10.18
CA ILE A 365 19.43 -20.81 9.43
C ILE A 365 18.63 -22.10 9.69
N ARG A 366 17.36 -21.96 10.07
CA ARG A 366 16.46 -23.10 10.31
C ARG A 366 16.38 -24.02 9.10
N GLN A 367 16.06 -25.30 9.34
CA GLN A 367 15.83 -26.28 8.28
C GLN A 367 16.97 -26.33 7.24
N ASN A 368 18.21 -26.39 7.74
CA ASN A 368 19.41 -26.65 6.94
C ASN A 368 20.09 -27.92 7.47
N ASN A 369 21.26 -28.27 6.93
CA ASN A 369 22.06 -29.41 7.37
C ASN A 369 23.39 -28.96 8.00
N ILE A 370 23.36 -27.93 8.85
CA ILE A 370 24.57 -27.31 9.40
C ILE A 370 25.31 -28.28 10.33
N GLN A 371 26.51 -28.69 9.91
CA GLN A 371 27.37 -29.62 10.64
C GLN A 371 28.22 -28.95 11.71
N THR A 372 28.62 -27.69 11.49
CA THR A 372 29.47 -26.92 12.39
C THR A 372 29.20 -25.42 12.24
N LEU A 373 28.98 -24.73 13.36
CA LEU A 373 29.13 -23.28 13.46
C LEU A 373 30.62 -22.91 13.65
N PRO A 374 31.13 -21.89 12.94
CA PRO A 374 32.53 -21.48 13.06
C PRO A 374 32.79 -20.80 14.40
N PRO A 375 34.02 -20.88 14.95
CA PRO A 375 34.35 -20.21 16.20
C PRO A 375 34.06 -18.71 16.22
N GLN A 376 34.25 -18.05 15.07
CA GLN A 376 34.09 -16.62 14.85
C GLN A 376 32.64 -16.13 14.95
N ILE A 377 31.65 -17.02 15.08
CA ILE A 377 30.26 -16.64 15.37
C ILE A 377 30.16 -15.81 16.68
N GLU A 378 31.10 -16.01 17.62
CA GLU A 378 31.19 -15.24 18.88
C GLU A 378 31.51 -13.74 18.66
N ASN A 379 32.00 -13.36 17.48
CA ASN A 379 32.28 -11.97 17.12
C ASN A 379 31.02 -11.20 16.68
N LEU A 380 29.86 -11.88 16.56
CA LEU A 380 28.59 -11.24 16.25
C LEU A 380 28.01 -10.56 17.49
N HIS A 381 28.66 -9.50 17.96
CA HIS A 381 28.35 -8.84 19.23
C HIS A 381 26.95 -8.19 19.29
N ASN A 382 26.38 -7.87 18.13
CA ASN A 382 25.04 -7.29 18.02
C ASN A 382 23.93 -8.33 17.78
N LEU A 383 24.28 -9.62 17.67
CA LEU A 383 23.32 -10.68 17.37
C LEU A 383 22.40 -10.89 18.57
N GLN A 384 21.13 -10.58 18.36
CA GLN A 384 20.07 -10.74 19.35
C GLN A 384 19.33 -12.05 19.15
N TRP A 385 19.09 -12.46 17.90
CA TRP A 385 18.30 -13.65 17.60
C TRP A 385 19.03 -14.61 16.65
N ILE A 386 19.08 -15.88 17.03
CA ILE A 386 19.51 -16.95 16.14
C ILE A 386 18.48 -18.08 16.12
N TYR A 387 18.01 -18.42 14.91
CA TYR A 387 17.03 -19.48 14.71
C TYR A 387 17.73 -20.71 14.11
N LEU A 388 17.70 -21.81 14.86
CA LEU A 388 18.51 -23.00 14.59
C LEU A 388 17.71 -24.31 14.46
N SER A 389 16.38 -24.26 14.60
CA SER A 389 15.53 -25.46 14.47
C SER A 389 15.82 -26.22 13.17
N GLY A 390 15.87 -27.55 13.23
CA GLY A 390 16.35 -28.38 12.13
C GLY A 390 17.88 -28.61 12.09
N ASN A 391 18.67 -27.96 12.96
CA ASN A 391 20.12 -28.19 13.09
C ASN A 391 20.53 -28.66 14.51
N PRO A 392 19.97 -29.76 15.06
CA PRO A 392 20.03 -30.07 16.49
C PRO A 392 21.45 -30.15 17.09
N GLN A 393 22.46 -30.52 16.30
CA GLN A 393 23.84 -30.66 16.78
C GLN A 393 24.51 -29.31 17.10
N GLN A 394 23.99 -28.19 16.57
CA GLN A 394 24.60 -26.87 16.77
C GLN A 394 24.08 -26.13 18.00
N ARG A 395 23.08 -26.67 18.70
CA ARG A 395 22.44 -26.00 19.84
C ARG A 395 23.43 -25.65 20.93
N LYS A 396 24.19 -26.66 21.37
CA LYS A 396 25.19 -26.50 22.44
C LYS A 396 26.30 -25.54 22.03
N VAL A 397 26.76 -25.61 20.78
CA VAL A 397 27.79 -24.71 20.25
C VAL A 397 27.30 -23.26 20.27
N ALA A 398 26.05 -23.03 19.89
CA ALA A 398 25.44 -21.70 19.96
C ALA A 398 25.28 -21.22 21.40
N GLU A 399 24.77 -22.07 22.31
CA GLU A 399 24.61 -21.73 23.74
C GLU A 399 25.96 -21.40 24.41
N GLU A 400 27.05 -22.08 24.04
CA GLU A 400 28.40 -21.81 24.56
C GLU A 400 29.00 -20.50 24.02
N LYS A 401 28.79 -20.22 22.72
CA LYS A 401 29.47 -19.11 22.02
C LYS A 401 28.67 -17.80 21.96
N LEU A 402 27.35 -17.86 22.09
CA LEU A 402 26.44 -16.71 21.91
C LEU A 402 25.69 -16.41 23.21
N GLN A 403 26.43 -16.04 24.26
CA GLN A 403 25.89 -15.89 25.62
C GLN A 403 24.84 -14.78 25.79
N ASN A 404 24.80 -13.79 24.88
CA ASN A 404 23.85 -12.67 24.90
C ASN A 404 22.81 -12.74 23.77
N CYS A 405 22.65 -13.90 23.14
CA CYS A 405 21.73 -14.11 22.02
C CYS A 405 20.59 -15.05 22.43
N GLU A 406 19.36 -14.71 22.06
CA GLU A 406 18.21 -15.59 22.16
C GLU A 406 18.28 -16.67 21.08
N ILE A 407 18.32 -17.93 21.52
CA ILE A 407 18.48 -19.09 20.65
C ILE A 407 17.14 -19.82 20.53
N TYR A 408 16.56 -19.82 19.33
CA TYR A 408 15.29 -20.49 19.08
C TYR A 408 15.48 -21.90 18.48
N TYR A 409 14.96 -22.92 19.20
CA TYR A 409 14.85 -24.31 18.76
C TYR A 409 13.43 -24.83 19.03
N PHE A 410 12.68 -25.09 17.95
CA PHE A 410 11.32 -25.66 17.91
C PHE A 410 10.16 -24.76 18.40
N GLY A 411 9.10 -24.69 17.59
CA GLY A 411 7.70 -24.81 18.03
C GLY A 411 7.12 -23.83 19.06
N GLU A 412 7.76 -22.70 19.36
CA GLU A 412 7.08 -21.59 20.02
C GLU A 412 6.67 -20.59 18.94
N GLU A 413 5.34 -20.34 18.91
CA GLU A 413 4.58 -19.60 17.91
C GLU A 413 5.08 -18.18 17.65
#